data_AF-P96461-F1
#
_entry.id   AF-P96461-F1
#
_cell.length_a   1.000
_cell.length_b   1.000
_cell.length_c   1.000
_cell.angle_alpha   90.00
_cell.angle_beta   90.00
_cell.angle_gamma   90.00
#
_symmetry.space_group_name_H-M   'P 1'
#
loop_
_entity.id
_entity.type
_entity.pdbx_description
1 polymer ?
#
loop_
_entity_poly.entity_id
_entity_poly.type
_entity_poly.pdbx_seq_one_letter_code
_entity_poly.pdbx_strand_id
1 'polypeptide(L)'
;IGSAKGNPWVQDINHRVTLWLPWRIGFVRGGNHSIASGVLAGEGEVIPDTVYDMRYLLDIVSTDGYYWYMSGKICERVSDYRTAAFFEIGRLLTL
;
A
#
# COMPACT_ATOMS: atom_id res chain seq x y z
N ILE A 1 -16.55 -7.05 -18.35
CA ILE A 1 -15.10 -6.77 -18.34
C ILE A 1 -14.40 -8.06 -17.92
N GLY A 2 -13.29 -8.40 -18.55
CA GLY A 2 -12.63 -9.70 -18.49
C GLY A 2 -12.28 -10.23 -19.88
N SER A 3 -11.03 -10.61 -20.11
CA SER A 3 -10.58 -11.24 -21.37
C SER A 3 -11.39 -12.50 -21.68
N ALA A 4 -11.75 -13.28 -20.66
CA ALA A 4 -12.63 -14.45 -20.77
C ALA A 4 -14.05 -14.14 -21.29
N LYS A 5 -14.49 -12.88 -21.21
CA LYS A 5 -15.79 -12.40 -21.72
C LYS A 5 -15.66 -11.58 -23.02
N GLY A 6 -14.50 -11.61 -23.67
CA GLY A 6 -14.24 -10.87 -24.91
C GLY A 6 -14.18 -9.35 -24.73
N ASN A 7 -14.05 -8.86 -23.50
CA ASN A 7 -13.94 -7.44 -23.18
C ASN A 7 -12.82 -7.23 -22.16
N PRO A 8 -11.54 -7.29 -22.59
CA PRO A 8 -10.38 -7.18 -21.72
C PRO A 8 -10.41 -5.92 -20.86
N TRP A 9 -9.95 -6.03 -19.62
CA TRP A 9 -9.80 -4.88 -18.75
C TRP A 9 -8.73 -3.92 -19.29
N VAL A 10 -9.07 -2.63 -19.36
CA VAL A 10 -8.16 -1.57 -19.80
C VAL A 10 -8.33 -0.36 -18.88
N GLN A 11 -7.22 0.24 -18.46
CA GLN A 11 -7.23 1.47 -17.69
C GLN A 11 -7.77 2.64 -18.54
N ASP A 12 -8.53 3.53 -17.91
CA ASP A 12 -9.08 4.75 -18.50
C ASP A 12 -9.04 5.91 -17.49
N ILE A 13 -9.55 7.08 -17.87
CA ILE A 13 -9.52 8.31 -17.05
C ILE A 13 -10.27 8.25 -15.71
N ASN A 14 -11.18 7.27 -15.53
CA ASN A 14 -11.90 7.07 -14.28
C ASN A 14 -11.06 6.32 -13.25
N HIS A 15 -10.06 5.57 -13.70
CA HIS A 15 -9.20 4.77 -12.83
C HIS A 15 -8.13 5.63 -12.18
N ARG A 16 -8.31 5.89 -10.87
CA ARG A 16 -7.41 6.73 -10.07
C ARG A 16 -6.88 5.92 -8.90
N VAL A 17 -5.57 5.79 -8.83
CA VAL A 17 -4.84 5.07 -7.79
C VAL A 17 -3.67 5.92 -7.29
N THR A 18 -3.61 6.06 -5.97
CA THR A 18 -2.45 6.61 -5.27
C THR A 18 -1.59 5.46 -4.75
N LEU A 19 -0.32 5.40 -5.17
CA LEU A 19 0.63 4.38 -4.72
C LEU A 19 1.48 4.91 -3.57
N TRP A 20 1.60 4.14 -2.49
CA TRP A 20 2.52 4.41 -1.39
C TRP A 20 3.70 3.42 -1.43
N LEU A 21 4.91 3.98 -1.54
CA LEU A 21 6.18 3.26 -1.44
C LEU A 21 6.79 3.47 -0.04
N PRO A 22 7.57 2.51 0.50
CA PRO A 22 8.03 1.29 -0.16
C PRO A 22 7.05 0.10 -0.06
N TRP A 23 5.94 0.22 0.67
CA TRP A 23 5.01 -0.91 0.91
C TRP A 23 4.26 -1.41 -0.33
N ARG A 24 4.28 -0.64 -1.43
CA ARG A 24 3.56 -0.96 -2.68
C ARG A 24 2.05 -1.12 -2.44
N ILE A 25 1.50 -0.27 -1.59
CA ILE A 25 0.07 -0.24 -1.30
C ILE A 25 -0.59 0.79 -2.22
N GLY A 26 -1.52 0.34 -3.07
CA GLY A 26 -2.32 1.19 -3.92
C GLY A 26 -3.68 1.53 -3.29
N PHE A 27 -3.97 2.81 -3.15
CA PHE A 27 -5.27 3.32 -2.69
C PHE A 27 -6.12 3.72 -3.89
N VAL A 28 -7.22 3.00 -4.12
CA VAL A 28 -8.14 3.31 -5.21
C VAL A 28 -9.04 4.47 -4.83
N ARG A 29 -9.03 5.53 -5.65
CA ARG A 29 -9.85 6.74 -5.48
C ARG A 29 -10.90 6.92 -6.58
N GLY A 30 -10.81 6.15 -7.66
CA GLY A 30 -11.74 6.16 -8.78
C GLY A 30 -11.66 4.84 -9.55
N GLY A 31 -12.77 4.43 -10.18
CA GLY A 31 -12.82 3.16 -10.92
C GLY A 31 -12.87 1.90 -10.05
N ASN A 32 -13.31 2.00 -8.77
CA ASN A 32 -13.32 0.91 -7.79
C ASN A 32 -13.85 -0.43 -8.32
N HIS A 33 -15.06 -0.44 -8.90
CA HIS A 33 -15.69 -1.67 -9.40
C HIS A 33 -14.92 -2.29 -10.58
N SER A 34 -14.40 -1.46 -11.47
CA SER A 34 -13.65 -1.91 -12.64
C SER A 34 -12.29 -2.46 -12.21
N ILE A 35 -11.53 -1.75 -11.38
CA ILE A 35 -10.24 -2.23 -10.84
C ILE A 35 -10.43 -3.53 -10.05
N ALA A 36 -11.45 -3.62 -9.20
CA ALA A 36 -11.75 -4.85 -8.48
C ALA A 36 -12.02 -6.02 -9.45
N SER A 37 -12.68 -5.78 -10.58
CA SER A 37 -12.89 -6.80 -11.61
C SER A 37 -11.57 -7.24 -12.26
N GLY A 38 -10.68 -6.31 -12.57
CA GLY A 38 -9.33 -6.62 -13.09
C GLY A 38 -8.51 -7.45 -12.10
N VAL A 39 -8.50 -7.06 -10.81
CA VAL A 39 -7.84 -7.81 -9.74
C VAL A 39 -8.38 -9.24 -9.61
N LEU A 40 -9.70 -9.42 -9.59
CA LEU A 40 -10.33 -10.74 -9.48
C LEU A 40 -10.06 -11.63 -10.71
N ALA A 41 -9.95 -11.01 -11.89
CA ALA A 41 -9.61 -11.70 -13.12
C ALA A 41 -8.09 -11.94 -13.28
N GLY A 42 -7.25 -11.34 -12.42
CA GLY A 42 -5.80 -11.42 -12.54
C GLY A 42 -5.27 -10.79 -13.84
N GLU A 43 -5.94 -9.76 -14.36
CA GLU A 43 -5.59 -9.12 -15.63
C GLU A 43 -5.53 -7.60 -15.51
N GLY A 44 -4.87 -6.98 -16.50
CA GLY A 44 -4.72 -5.55 -16.59
C GLY A 44 -3.53 -5.01 -15.80
N GLU A 45 -3.13 -3.79 -16.15
CA GLU A 45 -2.10 -3.04 -15.44
C GLU A 45 -2.64 -1.66 -15.10
N VAL A 46 -2.32 -1.17 -13.90
CA VAL A 46 -2.71 0.17 -13.45
C VAL A 46 -1.46 1.01 -13.30
N ILE A 47 -1.41 2.12 -14.04
CA ILE A 47 -0.45 3.19 -13.82
C ILE A 47 -1.05 4.15 -12.77
N PRO A 48 -0.43 4.31 -11.58
CA PRO A 48 -0.92 5.23 -10.56
C PRO A 48 -0.89 6.68 -11.07
N ASP A 49 -1.90 7.47 -10.71
CA ASP A 49 -1.90 8.91 -11.01
C ASP A 49 -1.03 9.70 -10.02
N THR A 50 -0.84 9.16 -8.82
CA THR A 50 -0.06 9.78 -7.75
C THR A 50 0.84 8.72 -7.10
N VAL A 51 2.12 9.05 -6.87
CA VAL A 51 3.05 8.20 -6.14
C VAL A 51 3.63 8.99 -4.97
N TYR A 52 3.46 8.45 -3.76
CA TYR A 52 4.10 8.96 -2.56
C TYR A 52 5.23 8.03 -2.12
N ASP A 53 6.41 8.62 -1.99
CA ASP A 53 7.55 7.97 -1.37
C ASP A 53 7.56 8.27 0.12
N MET A 54 7.16 7.27 0.89
CA MET A 54 7.04 7.36 2.34
C MET A 54 8.24 6.72 3.06
N ARG A 55 9.36 6.49 2.38
CA ARG A 55 10.56 5.90 3.00
C ARG A 55 11.02 6.64 4.25
N TYR A 56 10.85 7.96 4.31
CA TYR A 56 11.18 8.77 5.49
C TYR A 56 10.46 8.30 6.78
N LEU A 57 9.29 7.66 6.67
CA LEU A 57 8.58 7.10 7.82
C LEU A 57 9.36 5.95 8.45
N LEU A 58 10.14 5.19 7.67
CA LEU A 58 11.00 4.12 8.18
C LEU A 58 12.21 4.66 8.98
N ASP A 59 12.58 5.92 8.77
CA ASP A 59 13.66 6.56 9.52
C ASP A 59 13.19 7.11 10.86
N ILE A 60 11.93 7.58 10.92
CA ILE A 60 11.39 8.28 12.09
C ILE A 60 10.45 7.41 12.93
N VAL A 61 9.83 6.37 12.37
CA VAL A 61 8.94 5.49 13.12
C VAL A 61 9.66 4.18 13.44
N SER A 62 9.54 3.73 14.69
CA SER A 62 10.00 2.41 15.12
C SER A 62 9.15 1.84 16.23
N THR A 63 9.35 0.57 16.58
CA THR A 63 8.70 -0.06 17.74
C THR A 63 9.60 -1.10 18.40
N ASP A 64 9.46 -1.24 19.72
CA ASP A 64 10.08 -2.31 20.52
C ASP A 64 9.12 -3.50 20.74
N GLY A 65 7.92 -3.45 20.13
CA GLY A 65 6.85 -4.42 20.32
C GLY A 65 5.88 -4.09 21.46
N TYR A 66 6.21 -3.15 22.34
CA TYR A 66 5.32 -2.66 23.40
C TYR A 66 4.75 -1.28 23.08
N TYR A 67 5.59 -0.38 22.57
CA TYR A 67 5.24 0.99 22.19
C TYR A 67 5.70 1.31 20.77
N TRP A 68 4.96 2.20 20.13
CA TRP A 68 5.40 2.88 18.91
C TRP A 68 6.17 4.14 19.29
N TYR A 69 7.22 4.41 18.54
CA TYR A 69 8.07 5.57 18.68
C TYR A 69 8.04 6.38 17.40
N MET A 70 7.94 7.70 17.52
CA MET A 70 8.19 8.64 16.43
C MET A 70 9.29 9.60 16.84
N SER A 71 10.37 9.63 16.05
CA SER A 71 11.60 10.36 16.32
C SER A 71 12.13 10.10 17.75
N GLY A 72 12.10 8.82 18.16
CA GLY A 72 12.56 8.36 19.47
C GLY A 72 11.62 8.65 20.65
N LYS A 73 10.46 9.26 20.43
CA LYS A 73 9.47 9.54 21.49
C LYS A 73 8.30 8.57 21.41
N ILE A 74 7.83 8.09 22.56
CA ILE A 74 6.64 7.24 22.65
C ILE A 74 5.43 7.99 22.07
N CYS A 75 4.73 7.36 21.14
CA CYS A 75 3.48 7.85 20.54
C CYS A 75 2.27 7.14 21.13
N GLU A 76 2.28 5.81 21.10
CA GLU A 76 1.15 4.99 21.56
C GLU A 76 1.61 3.57 21.93
N ARG A 77 0.75 2.82 22.60
CA ARG A 77 0.99 1.41 22.91
C ARG A 77 0.65 0.54 21.70
N VAL A 78 1.47 -0.47 21.43
CA VAL A 78 1.20 -1.46 20.37
C VAL A 78 -0.07 -2.24 20.71
N SER A 79 -1.03 -2.22 19.79
CA SER A 79 -2.30 -2.94 19.89
C SER A 79 -2.28 -4.31 19.19
N ASP A 80 -1.47 -4.48 18.13
CA ASP A 80 -1.24 -5.75 17.44
C ASP A 80 0.26 -5.98 17.21
N TYR A 81 0.81 -6.96 17.92
CA TYR A 81 2.24 -7.28 17.89
C TYR A 81 2.70 -7.80 16.52
N ARG A 82 1.80 -8.37 15.71
CA ARG A 82 2.15 -8.88 14.37
C ARG A 82 2.41 -7.73 13.42
N THR A 83 1.54 -6.72 13.41
CA THR A 83 1.73 -5.49 12.64
C THR A 83 3.02 -4.78 13.05
N ALA A 84 3.29 -4.69 14.36
CA ALA A 84 4.55 -4.14 14.88
C ALA A 84 5.77 -4.92 14.36
N ALA A 85 5.74 -6.25 14.43
CA ALA A 85 6.83 -7.09 13.95
C ALA A 85 7.05 -6.94 12.43
N PHE A 86 5.98 -6.96 11.62
CA PHE A 86 6.10 -6.78 10.18
C PHE A 86 6.66 -5.40 9.81
N PHE A 87 6.26 -4.35 10.53
CA PHE A 87 6.79 -3.02 10.32
C PHE A 87 8.29 -2.97 10.60
N GLU A 88 8.77 -3.46 11.76
CA GLU A 88 10.20 -3.44 12.09
C GLU A 88 11.03 -4.32 11.16
N ILE A 89 10.54 -5.50 10.77
CA ILE A 89 11.22 -6.34 9.77
C ILE A 89 11.38 -5.56 8.47
N GLY A 90 10.30 -4.92 8.00
CA GLY A 90 10.34 -4.09 6.80
C GLY A 90 11.36 -2.95 6.92
N ARG A 91 11.34 -2.23 8.05
CA ARG A 91 12.26 -1.12 8.36
C ARG A 91 13.72 -1.56 8.34
N LEU A 92 14.03 -2.72 8.96
CA LEU A 92 15.39 -3.25 9.07
C LEU A 92 15.94 -3.81 7.75
N LEU A 93 15.09 -4.39 6.89
CA LEU A 93 15.51 -4.90 5.58
C LEU A 93 15.77 -3.77 4.55
N THR A 94 15.31 -2.56 4.84
CA THR A 94 15.52 -1.38 3.99
C THR A 94 16.70 -0.49 4.42
N LEU A 95 17.37 -0.83 5.53
CA LEU A 95 18.66 -0.26 5.95
C LEU A 95 19.81 -0.93 5.20
#